data_AF-A0A1S4A1Q8-F1
#
_entry.id   AF-A0A1S4A1Q8-F1
#
_cell.length_a   1.000
_cell.length_b   1.000
_cell.length_c   1.000
_cell.angle_alpha   90.00
_cell.angle_beta   90.00
_cell.angle_gamma   90.00
#
_symmetry.space_group_name_H-M   'P 1'
#
loop_
_entity.id
_entity.type
_entity.pdbx_description
1 polymer ?
#
loop_
_entity_poly.entity_id
_entity_poly.type
_entity_poly.pdbx_seq_one_letter_code
_entity_poly.pdbx_strand_id
1 'polypeptide(L)'
;MVNAKGIWTKKTLLSLLLGQFLSLLITATGFSSSELARKGINAPTSQSFLNYVLLALFYGGFMIYRQKPLKAKWYYYVLLGIVDVEANFLVVKAYQYTSLTSVMLLDCWTIPCVLLFTWVFLKTKYIPRKLVAVAICIAGLVLVIFSDVHAADRSSGSNPLKGDILVIAGATLYAVTNVSEEFFVKSADRVELMAFLGLFGAIVSACQISILERNELKSIHWSAGATLPFVGFALAMFLFYSFVPVLLKMSGATMLNLALLTSDMWAVLIRIFAYHEKVDWMYYVAFAAVAVGLLVYSGGDKVDQNLADEDTAQSKRFDEEAGLDHPAQKDACENFKTEDSRQNFASTSITEVNVTRTGGGKETEWRKS
;
A
#
# COMPACT_ATOMS: atom_id res chain seq x y z
N MET A 1 -11.41 -6.01 37.30
CA MET A 1 -12.40 -6.31 36.24
C MET A 1 -12.16 -5.35 35.08
N VAL A 2 -11.46 -5.81 34.04
CA VAL A 2 -11.10 -4.99 32.88
C VAL A 2 -12.36 -4.79 32.02
N ASN A 3 -12.80 -3.54 31.89
CA ASN A 3 -14.02 -3.17 31.20
C ASN A 3 -13.84 -3.35 29.68
N ALA A 4 -14.18 -4.55 29.17
CA ALA A 4 -14.05 -4.93 27.77
C ALA A 4 -14.97 -4.16 26.80
N LYS A 5 -15.78 -3.21 27.29
CA LYS A 5 -16.75 -2.45 26.48
C LYS A 5 -16.16 -1.24 25.73
N GLY A 6 -14.90 -0.86 25.98
CA GLY A 6 -14.21 0.22 25.25
C GLY A 6 -13.37 -0.23 24.05
N ILE A 7 -13.17 -1.54 23.87
CA ILE A 7 -12.12 -2.12 23.00
C ILE A 7 -12.58 -2.29 21.53
N TRP A 8 -13.89 -2.19 21.27
CA TRP A 8 -14.46 -2.28 19.92
C TRP A 8 -14.96 -0.91 19.47
N THR A 9 -14.03 -0.03 19.11
CA THR A 9 -14.38 1.20 18.41
C THR A 9 -15.07 0.83 17.10
N LYS A 10 -16.20 1.48 16.75
CA LYS A 10 -16.92 1.25 15.47
C LYS A 10 -15.98 1.26 14.25
N LYS A 11 -14.91 2.07 14.32
CA LYS A 11 -13.85 2.14 13.30
C LYS A 11 -13.05 0.84 13.15
N THR A 12 -12.62 0.21 14.24
CA THR A 12 -11.87 -1.05 14.22
C THR A 12 -12.71 -2.20 13.67
N LEU A 13 -13.98 -2.27 14.08
CA LEU A 13 -14.93 -3.24 13.54
C LEU A 13 -15.16 -3.02 12.04
N LEU A 14 -15.33 -1.76 11.62
CA LEU A 14 -15.49 -1.42 10.21
C LEU A 14 -14.26 -1.78 9.38
N SER A 15 -13.05 -1.49 9.87
CA SER A 15 -11.80 -1.92 9.21
C SER A 15 -11.71 -3.44 9.08
N LEU A 16 -12.09 -4.18 10.13
CA LEU A 16 -12.06 -5.65 10.10
C LEU A 16 -13.06 -6.20 9.08
N LEU A 17 -14.32 -5.73 9.10
CA LEU A 17 -15.35 -6.14 8.14
C LEU A 17 -14.95 -5.79 6.71
N LEU A 18 -14.41 -4.60 6.50
CA LEU A 18 -13.94 -4.16 5.19
C LEU A 18 -12.76 -5.02 4.71
N GLY A 19 -11.83 -5.35 5.61
CA GLY A 19 -10.73 -6.26 5.32
C GLY A 19 -11.21 -7.66 4.91
N GLN A 20 -12.21 -8.21 5.61
CA GLN A 20 -12.79 -9.51 5.22
C GLN A 20 -13.55 -9.45 3.89
N PHE A 21 -14.24 -8.33 3.62
CA PHE A 21 -14.86 -8.12 2.33
C PHE A 21 -13.83 -8.06 1.19
N LEU A 22 -12.73 -7.33 1.37
CA LEU A 22 -11.61 -7.27 0.42
C LEU A 22 -10.96 -8.64 0.22
N SER A 23 -10.82 -9.42 1.30
CA SER A 23 -10.31 -10.80 1.25
C SER A 23 -11.20 -11.71 0.38
N LEU A 24 -12.52 -11.62 0.50
CA LEU A 24 -13.42 -12.38 -0.37
C LEU A 24 -13.35 -11.93 -1.84
N LEU A 25 -13.17 -10.64 -2.09
CA LEU A 25 -12.98 -10.12 -3.45
C LEU A 25 -11.69 -10.64 -4.08
N ILE A 26 -10.56 -10.63 -3.36
CA ILE A 26 -9.30 -11.18 -3.88
C ILE A 26 -9.36 -12.71 -4.05
N THR A 27 -10.10 -13.41 -3.19
CA THR A 27 -10.40 -14.83 -3.43
C THR A 27 -11.18 -15.03 -4.73
N ALA A 28 -12.20 -14.21 -4.99
CA ALA A 28 -13.03 -14.31 -6.19
C ALA A 28 -12.23 -14.02 -7.48
N THR A 29 -11.28 -13.07 -7.43
CA THR A 29 -10.38 -12.80 -8.56
C THR A 29 -9.43 -13.97 -8.78
N GLY A 30 -8.79 -14.49 -7.73
CA GLY A 30 -7.91 -15.66 -7.83
C GLY A 30 -8.63 -16.92 -8.35
N PHE A 31 -9.86 -17.16 -7.89
CA PHE A 31 -10.71 -18.24 -8.42
C PHE A 31 -11.00 -18.04 -9.91
N SER A 32 -11.41 -16.84 -10.32
CA SER A 32 -11.72 -16.53 -11.72
C SER A 32 -10.49 -16.72 -12.63
N SER A 33 -9.33 -16.21 -12.21
CA SER A 33 -8.05 -16.38 -12.93
C SER A 33 -7.62 -17.84 -13.04
N SER A 34 -7.77 -18.59 -11.94
CA SER A 34 -7.46 -20.01 -11.90
C SER A 34 -8.37 -20.81 -12.83
N GLU A 35 -9.67 -20.52 -12.86
CA GLU A 35 -10.63 -21.17 -13.74
C GLU A 35 -10.38 -20.84 -15.23
N LEU A 36 -10.00 -19.60 -15.54
CA LEU A 36 -9.57 -19.20 -16.89
C LEU A 36 -8.30 -19.94 -17.32
N ALA A 37 -7.31 -20.05 -16.43
CA ALA A 37 -6.08 -20.78 -16.68
C ALA A 37 -6.31 -22.27 -16.93
N ARG A 38 -7.20 -22.91 -16.16
CA ARG A 38 -7.60 -24.32 -16.35
C ARG A 38 -8.29 -24.56 -17.70
N LYS A 39 -8.94 -23.56 -18.26
CA LYS A 39 -9.53 -23.57 -19.61
C LYS A 39 -8.53 -23.26 -20.72
N GLY A 40 -7.25 -23.05 -20.39
CA GLY A 40 -6.21 -22.68 -21.35
C GLY A 40 -6.31 -21.23 -21.84
N ILE A 41 -7.09 -20.38 -21.18
CA ILE A 41 -7.22 -18.97 -21.55
C ILE A 41 -6.09 -18.18 -20.89
N ASN A 42 -5.17 -17.69 -21.72
CA ASN A 42 -3.95 -17.01 -21.28
C ASN A 42 -3.96 -15.52 -21.60
N ALA A 43 -4.93 -14.79 -21.03
CA ALA A 43 -5.08 -13.35 -21.21
C ALA A 43 -5.12 -12.60 -19.86
N PRO A 44 -4.02 -12.60 -19.07
CA PRO A 44 -3.97 -11.96 -17.76
C PRO A 44 -4.25 -10.45 -17.77
N THR A 45 -3.64 -9.67 -18.66
CA THR A 45 -3.86 -8.22 -18.73
C THR A 45 -5.29 -7.90 -19.14
N SER A 46 -5.88 -8.69 -20.04
CA SER A 46 -7.27 -8.54 -20.46
C SER A 46 -8.28 -8.74 -19.32
N GLN A 47 -7.94 -9.56 -18.31
CA GLN A 47 -8.79 -9.74 -17.12
C GLN A 47 -8.87 -8.43 -16.31
N SER A 48 -7.75 -7.76 -16.09
CA SER A 48 -7.68 -6.50 -15.33
C SER A 48 -8.03 -5.25 -16.14
N PHE A 49 -8.04 -5.32 -17.47
CA PHE A 49 -8.29 -4.15 -18.33
C PHE A 49 -9.59 -3.43 -18.00
N LEU A 50 -10.69 -4.18 -17.88
CA LEU A 50 -12.00 -3.59 -17.62
C LEU A 50 -12.05 -2.90 -16.25
N ASN A 51 -11.31 -3.39 -15.24
CA ASN A 51 -11.17 -2.71 -13.96
C ASN A 51 -10.60 -1.30 -14.12
N TYR A 52 -9.48 -1.16 -14.85
CA TYR A 52 -8.87 0.16 -15.07
C TYR A 52 -9.78 1.12 -15.83
N VAL A 53 -10.47 0.62 -16.86
CA VAL A 53 -11.47 1.41 -17.61
C VAL A 53 -12.60 1.87 -16.69
N LEU A 54 -13.15 0.97 -15.87
CA LEU A 54 -14.22 1.32 -14.92
C LEU A 54 -13.75 2.35 -13.88
N LEU A 55 -12.54 2.21 -13.33
CA LEU A 55 -11.93 3.21 -12.45
C LEU A 55 -11.81 4.57 -13.14
N ALA A 56 -11.26 4.59 -14.36
CA ALA A 56 -11.05 5.81 -15.13
C ALA A 56 -12.38 6.52 -15.42
N LEU A 57 -13.42 5.78 -15.82
CA LEU A 57 -14.73 6.36 -16.11
C LEU A 57 -15.44 6.85 -14.85
N PHE A 58 -15.50 6.03 -13.80
CA PHE A 58 -16.22 6.37 -12.58
C PHE A 58 -15.54 7.48 -11.79
N TYR A 59 -14.26 7.31 -11.44
CA TYR A 59 -13.53 8.29 -10.66
C TYR A 59 -13.07 9.48 -11.49
N GLY A 60 -12.71 9.29 -12.77
CA GLY A 60 -12.38 10.39 -13.67
C GLY A 60 -13.60 11.26 -13.97
N GLY A 61 -14.77 10.66 -14.20
CA GLY A 61 -16.03 11.40 -14.33
C GLY A 61 -16.34 12.22 -13.07
N PHE A 62 -16.23 11.59 -11.89
CA PHE A 62 -16.45 12.29 -10.62
C PHE A 62 -15.41 13.40 -10.36
N MET A 63 -14.16 13.20 -10.78
CA MET A 63 -13.09 14.19 -10.66
C MET A 63 -13.35 15.42 -11.54
N ILE A 64 -13.74 15.20 -12.80
CA ILE A 64 -14.12 16.27 -13.74
C ILE A 64 -15.32 17.05 -13.19
N TYR A 65 -16.30 16.35 -12.62
CA TYR A 65 -17.47 16.99 -12.00
C TYR A 65 -17.10 17.87 -10.80
N ARG A 66 -16.17 17.42 -9.94
CA ARG A 66 -15.79 18.12 -8.70
C ARG A 66 -14.88 19.34 -8.96
N GLN A 67 -14.24 19.41 -10.13
CA GLN A 67 -13.32 20.48 -10.55
C GLN A 67 -12.32 20.94 -9.49
N LYS A 68 -11.73 19.99 -8.73
CA LYS A 68 -10.71 20.33 -7.74
C LYS A 68 -9.32 20.33 -8.35
N PRO A 69 -8.43 21.26 -7.93
CA PRO A 69 -7.05 21.25 -8.38
C PRO A 69 -6.34 19.98 -7.91
N LEU A 70 -5.42 19.50 -8.74
CA LEU A 70 -4.57 18.36 -8.43
C LEU A 70 -3.71 18.66 -7.21
N LYS A 71 -3.68 17.73 -6.25
CA LYS A 71 -2.81 17.85 -5.08
C LYS A 71 -1.42 17.30 -5.35
N ALA A 72 -1.32 16.25 -6.16
CA ALA A 72 -0.04 15.67 -6.54
C ALA A 72 0.28 15.95 -8.02
N LYS A 73 1.55 15.86 -8.37
CA LYS A 73 1.98 16.01 -9.76
C LYS A 73 1.58 14.75 -10.53
N TRP A 74 0.92 14.93 -11.67
CA TRP A 74 0.29 13.85 -12.44
C TRP A 74 1.26 12.72 -12.85
N TYR A 75 2.53 13.04 -13.09
CA TYR A 75 3.53 12.07 -13.57
C TYR A 75 3.87 10.98 -12.54
N TYR A 76 3.65 11.21 -11.24
CA TYR A 76 3.86 10.14 -10.25
C TYR A 76 2.83 9.02 -10.40
N TYR A 77 1.61 9.34 -10.84
CA TYR A 77 0.57 8.36 -11.09
C TYR A 77 0.85 7.50 -12.34
N VAL A 78 1.66 7.99 -13.28
CA VAL A 78 2.10 7.19 -14.43
C VAL A 78 2.95 6.02 -13.96
N LEU A 79 3.95 6.29 -13.11
CA LEU A 79 4.81 5.25 -12.56
C LEU A 79 4.00 4.26 -11.72
N LEU A 80 3.07 4.77 -10.90
CA LEU A 80 2.18 3.92 -10.11
C LEU A 80 1.32 3.01 -10.99
N GLY A 81 0.73 3.54 -12.06
CA GLY A 81 -0.08 2.77 -13.01
C GLY A 81 0.72 1.68 -13.73
N ILE A 82 1.98 1.95 -14.10
CA ILE A 82 2.86 0.93 -14.70
C ILE A 82 3.14 -0.19 -13.69
N VAL A 83 3.57 0.17 -12.48
CA VAL A 83 3.92 -0.81 -11.44
C VAL A 83 2.70 -1.67 -11.06
N ASP A 84 1.52 -1.07 -10.94
CA ASP A 84 0.29 -1.78 -10.61
C ASP A 84 -0.17 -2.74 -11.73
N VAL A 85 -0.10 -2.30 -13.00
CA VAL A 85 -0.44 -3.17 -14.15
C VAL A 85 0.52 -4.36 -14.23
N GLU A 86 1.82 -4.14 -14.04
CA GLU A 86 2.81 -5.23 -14.06
C GLU A 86 2.62 -6.18 -12.87
N ALA A 87 2.31 -5.67 -11.67
CA ALA A 87 2.00 -6.51 -10.52
C ALA A 87 0.84 -7.47 -10.82
N ASN A 88 -0.26 -6.93 -11.35
CA ASN A 88 -1.42 -7.69 -11.79
C ASN A 88 -1.08 -8.71 -12.86
N PHE A 89 -0.34 -8.29 -13.89
CA PHE A 89 0.05 -9.17 -14.97
C PHE A 89 0.86 -10.37 -14.47
N LEU A 90 1.88 -10.14 -13.64
CA LEU A 90 2.76 -11.20 -13.14
C LEU A 90 2.00 -12.22 -12.30
N VAL A 91 1.17 -11.77 -11.34
CA VAL A 91 0.40 -12.67 -10.48
C VAL A 91 -0.68 -13.42 -11.27
N VAL A 92 -1.42 -12.74 -12.17
CA VAL A 92 -2.44 -13.42 -12.96
C VAL A 92 -1.81 -14.41 -13.96
N LYS A 93 -0.63 -14.09 -14.51
CA LYS A 93 0.15 -15.01 -15.36
C LYS A 93 0.63 -16.23 -14.58
N ALA A 94 0.92 -16.10 -13.28
CA ALA A 94 1.39 -17.21 -12.47
C ALA A 94 0.38 -18.37 -12.36
N TYR A 95 -0.94 -18.08 -12.40
CA TYR A 95 -1.99 -19.12 -12.41
C TYR A 95 -1.90 -20.08 -13.60
N GLN A 96 -1.17 -19.73 -14.66
CA GLN A 96 -0.91 -20.61 -15.81
C GLN A 96 0.17 -21.66 -15.52
N TYR A 97 0.98 -21.45 -14.49
CA TYR A 97 2.17 -22.26 -14.19
C TYR A 97 2.09 -22.94 -12.82
N THR A 98 1.41 -22.34 -11.85
CA THR A 98 1.29 -22.85 -10.48
C THR A 98 -0.16 -22.86 -9.99
N SER A 99 -0.40 -23.51 -8.85
CA SER A 99 -1.74 -23.75 -8.30
C SER A 99 -2.31 -22.50 -7.59
N LEU A 100 -3.64 -22.43 -7.45
CA LEU A 100 -4.33 -21.37 -6.71
C LEU A 100 -3.77 -21.18 -5.29
N THR A 101 -3.51 -22.28 -4.59
CA THR A 101 -2.96 -22.23 -3.23
C THR A 101 -1.51 -21.78 -3.20
N SER A 102 -0.69 -22.14 -4.20
CA SER A 102 0.70 -21.68 -4.27
C SER A 102 0.75 -20.17 -4.52
N VAL A 103 -0.07 -19.66 -5.46
CA VAL A 103 -0.16 -18.22 -5.72
C VAL A 103 -0.54 -17.45 -4.45
N MET A 104 -1.60 -17.84 -3.75
CA MET A 104 -2.05 -17.08 -2.57
C MET A 104 -1.07 -17.16 -1.39
N LEU A 105 -0.46 -18.33 -1.14
CA LEU A 105 0.54 -18.46 -0.08
C LEU A 105 1.85 -17.72 -0.38
N LEU A 106 2.29 -17.70 -1.65
CA LEU A 106 3.47 -16.94 -2.05
C LEU A 106 3.20 -15.44 -2.08
N ASP A 107 1.97 -15.00 -2.34
CA ASP A 107 1.57 -13.59 -2.26
C ASP A 107 1.68 -13.01 -0.83
N CYS A 108 1.74 -13.87 0.19
CA CYS A 108 2.11 -13.46 1.55
C CYS A 108 3.50 -12.80 1.63
N TRP A 109 4.35 -12.97 0.60
CA TRP A 109 5.62 -12.23 0.42
C TRP A 109 5.41 -10.71 0.37
N THR A 110 4.21 -10.26 -0.01
CA THR A 110 3.84 -8.85 0.04
C THR A 110 3.99 -8.27 1.46
N ILE A 111 3.77 -9.06 2.52
CA ILE A 111 3.87 -8.61 3.92
C ILE A 111 5.28 -8.14 4.30
N PRO A 112 6.36 -8.96 4.18
CA PRO A 112 7.71 -8.51 4.49
C PRO A 112 8.14 -7.34 3.60
N CYS A 113 7.77 -7.32 2.32
CA CYS A 113 8.06 -6.20 1.43
C CYS A 113 7.36 -4.92 1.87
N VAL A 114 6.07 -4.98 2.23
CA VAL A 114 5.32 -3.81 2.74
C VAL A 114 5.97 -3.29 4.00
N LEU A 115 6.29 -4.16 4.97
CA LEU A 115 6.97 -3.74 6.21
C LEU A 115 8.32 -3.08 5.96
N LEU A 116 9.10 -3.61 5.01
CA LEU A 116 10.36 -3.01 4.61
C LEU A 116 10.13 -1.63 3.96
N PHE A 117 9.20 -1.53 3.02
CA PHE A 117 8.94 -0.30 2.28
C PHE A 117 8.28 0.79 3.14
N THR A 118 7.37 0.45 4.06
CA THR A 118 6.83 1.42 5.01
C THR A 118 7.87 1.86 6.06
N TRP A 119 8.85 1.01 6.39
CA TRP A 119 9.99 1.40 7.21
C TRP A 119 10.89 2.39 6.46
N VAL A 120 11.25 2.09 5.21
CA VAL A 120 12.15 2.92 4.39
C VAL A 120 11.49 4.23 3.95
N PHE A 121 10.31 4.18 3.35
CA PHE A 121 9.67 5.34 2.71
C PHE A 121 8.75 6.12 3.65
N LEU A 122 8.01 5.43 4.52
CA LEU A 122 7.06 6.07 5.46
C LEU A 122 7.68 6.27 6.86
N LYS A 123 8.93 5.83 7.09
CA LYS A 123 9.65 5.94 8.37
C LYS A 123 8.88 5.34 9.56
N THR A 124 8.12 4.28 9.30
CA THR A 124 7.33 3.59 10.33
C THR A 124 8.27 2.86 11.28
N LYS A 125 8.23 3.14 12.58
CA LYS A 125 9.07 2.43 13.57
C LYS A 125 8.46 1.06 13.87
N TYR A 126 9.26 0.00 13.73
CA TYR A 126 8.86 -1.37 14.04
C TYR A 126 9.63 -1.90 15.24
N ILE A 127 8.92 -2.57 16.15
CA ILE A 127 9.53 -3.28 17.27
C ILE A 127 10.20 -4.58 16.82
N PRO A 128 11.24 -5.06 17.55
CA PRO A 128 11.98 -6.27 17.19
C PRO A 128 11.10 -7.52 17.02
N ARG A 129 9.97 -7.62 17.76
CA ARG A 129 9.01 -8.72 17.61
C ARG A 129 8.41 -8.80 16.21
N LYS A 130 8.19 -7.66 15.54
CA LYS A 130 7.66 -7.62 14.16
C LYS A 130 8.70 -8.15 13.16
N LEU A 131 10.00 -7.98 13.43
CA LEU A 131 11.07 -8.59 12.63
C LEU A 131 11.13 -10.11 12.80
N VAL A 132 10.90 -10.61 14.01
CA VAL A 132 10.79 -12.07 14.27
C VAL A 132 9.58 -12.65 13.52
N ALA A 133 8.43 -11.96 13.55
CA ALA A 133 7.25 -12.37 12.78
C ALA A 133 7.55 -12.44 11.27
N VAL A 134 8.25 -11.44 10.73
CA VAL A 134 8.71 -11.44 9.33
C VAL A 134 9.59 -12.64 9.02
N ALA A 135 10.57 -12.95 9.86
CA ALA A 135 11.46 -14.10 9.66
C ALA A 135 10.69 -15.43 9.63
N ILE A 136 9.70 -15.60 10.51
CA ILE A 136 8.83 -16.78 10.55
C ILE A 136 8.00 -16.90 9.26
N CYS A 137 7.40 -15.80 8.79
CA CYS A 137 6.66 -15.80 7.51
C CYS A 137 7.57 -16.18 6.34
N ILE A 138 8.78 -15.60 6.25
CA ILE A 138 9.75 -15.91 5.19
C ILE A 138 10.11 -17.40 5.20
N ALA A 139 10.32 -18.00 6.38
CA ALA A 139 10.60 -19.43 6.50
C ALA A 139 9.45 -20.30 5.95
N GLY A 140 8.19 -19.91 6.22
CA GLY A 140 7.02 -20.57 5.64
C GLY A 140 6.98 -20.52 4.12
N LEU A 141 7.35 -19.38 3.52
CA LEU A 141 7.39 -19.20 2.06
C LEU A 141 8.51 -20.00 1.40
N VAL A 142 9.70 -20.03 2.00
CA VAL A 142 10.84 -20.82 1.50
C VAL A 142 10.47 -22.30 1.39
N LEU A 143 9.72 -22.81 2.37
CA LEU A 143 9.24 -24.20 2.40
C LEU A 143 8.27 -24.52 1.25
N VAL A 144 7.42 -23.56 0.82
CA VAL A 144 6.57 -23.71 -0.38
C VAL A 144 7.43 -23.84 -1.64
N ILE A 145 8.39 -22.93 -1.84
CA ILE A 145 9.29 -22.95 -3.01
C ILE A 145 10.06 -24.27 -3.08
N PHE A 146 10.58 -24.75 -1.95
CA PHE A 146 11.27 -26.05 -1.89
C PHE A 146 10.36 -27.21 -2.28
N SER A 147 9.09 -27.19 -1.87
CA SER A 147 8.10 -28.21 -2.27
C SER A 147 7.89 -28.23 -3.78
N ASP A 148 7.72 -27.06 -4.38
CA ASP A 148 7.42 -26.93 -5.80
C ASP A 148 8.65 -27.27 -6.69
N VAL A 149 9.87 -27.00 -6.22
CA VAL A 149 11.12 -27.47 -6.87
C VAL A 149 11.20 -29.00 -6.89
N HIS A 150 10.91 -29.68 -5.77
CA HIS A 150 10.92 -31.15 -5.72
C HIS A 150 9.80 -31.78 -6.54
N ALA A 151 8.68 -31.07 -6.73
CA ALA A 151 7.58 -31.51 -7.58
C ALA A 151 7.90 -31.34 -9.08
N ALA A 152 8.58 -30.25 -9.46
CA ALA A 152 8.98 -29.97 -10.85
C ALA A 152 9.93 -31.05 -11.42
N ASP A 153 10.85 -31.56 -10.61
CA ASP A 153 11.75 -32.68 -10.98
C ASP A 153 10.98 -33.98 -11.31
N ARG A 154 9.69 -34.07 -10.96
CA ARG A 154 8.85 -35.27 -11.17
C ARG A 154 7.81 -35.11 -12.29
N SER A 155 7.64 -33.93 -12.89
CA SER A 155 6.59 -33.67 -13.90
C SER A 155 7.13 -33.04 -15.19
N SER A 156 7.07 -33.76 -16.31
CA SER A 156 7.61 -33.32 -17.61
C SER A 156 6.74 -32.33 -18.42
N GLY A 157 5.95 -31.44 -17.78
CA GLY A 157 4.99 -30.60 -18.53
C GLY A 157 4.65 -29.21 -17.97
N SER A 158 4.71 -29.00 -16.65
CA SER A 158 4.47 -27.70 -16.01
C SER A 158 5.71 -27.26 -15.24
N ASN A 159 6.01 -25.95 -15.23
CA ASN A 159 7.10 -25.37 -14.45
C ASN A 159 6.54 -24.54 -13.27
N PRO A 160 6.12 -25.18 -12.15
CA PRO A 160 5.65 -24.49 -10.94
C PRO A 160 6.59 -23.37 -10.49
N LEU A 161 7.91 -23.64 -10.50
CA LEU A 161 8.94 -22.66 -10.15
C LEU A 161 8.85 -21.34 -10.94
N LYS A 162 8.48 -21.42 -12.23
CA LYS A 162 8.27 -20.20 -13.04
C LYS A 162 7.07 -19.42 -12.53
N GLY A 163 6.00 -20.11 -12.14
CA GLY A 163 4.86 -19.50 -11.46
C GLY A 163 5.29 -18.82 -10.17
N ASP A 164 6.03 -19.52 -9.32
CA ASP A 164 6.43 -19.02 -8.01
C ASP A 164 7.28 -17.74 -8.10
N ILE A 165 8.23 -17.70 -9.04
CA ILE A 165 9.05 -16.51 -9.31
C ILE A 165 8.18 -15.34 -9.78
N LEU A 166 7.19 -15.59 -10.65
CA LEU A 166 6.25 -14.57 -11.09
C LEU A 166 5.42 -14.02 -9.92
N VAL A 167 4.97 -14.88 -8.99
CA VAL A 167 4.23 -14.45 -7.80
C VAL A 167 5.11 -13.59 -6.89
N ILE A 168 6.34 -14.00 -6.60
CA ILE A 168 7.26 -13.22 -5.74
C ILE A 168 7.56 -11.85 -6.35
N ALA A 169 7.78 -11.79 -7.66
CA ALA A 169 7.97 -10.53 -8.37
C ALA A 169 6.71 -9.65 -8.31
N GLY A 170 5.54 -10.23 -8.61
CA GLY A 170 4.25 -9.55 -8.54
C GLY A 170 3.91 -9.03 -7.13
N ALA A 171 4.09 -9.86 -6.10
CA ALA A 171 3.92 -9.52 -4.69
C ALA A 171 4.83 -8.36 -4.25
N THR A 172 6.07 -8.33 -4.75
CA THR A 172 6.99 -7.21 -4.50
C THR A 172 6.46 -5.91 -5.12
N LEU A 173 5.93 -5.95 -6.35
CA LEU A 173 5.31 -4.79 -6.98
C LEU A 173 3.99 -4.38 -6.31
N TYR A 174 3.19 -5.33 -5.81
CA TYR A 174 2.02 -5.02 -4.99
C TYR A 174 2.41 -4.33 -3.70
N ALA A 175 3.52 -4.70 -3.07
CA ALA A 175 4.02 -3.97 -1.91
C ALA A 175 4.36 -2.51 -2.24
N VAL A 176 5.02 -2.26 -3.39
CA VAL A 176 5.30 -0.89 -3.86
C VAL A 176 4.00 -0.12 -4.11
N THR A 177 3.02 -0.74 -4.76
CA THR A 177 1.72 -0.15 -5.06
C THR A 177 0.96 0.20 -3.78
N ASN A 178 0.81 -0.76 -2.87
CA ASN A 178 0.11 -0.60 -1.59
C ASN A 178 0.69 0.54 -0.75
N VAL A 179 2.03 0.62 -0.65
CA VAL A 179 2.71 1.68 0.12
C VAL A 179 2.58 3.04 -0.57
N SER A 180 2.64 3.06 -1.90
CA SER A 180 2.44 4.29 -2.67
C SER A 180 1.00 4.81 -2.55
N GLU A 181 0.01 3.92 -2.63
CA GLU A 181 -1.39 4.26 -2.43
C GLU A 181 -1.66 4.77 -1.01
N GLU A 182 -1.06 4.14 0.01
CA GLU A 182 -1.15 4.62 1.39
C GLU A 182 -0.62 6.06 1.50
N PHE A 183 0.52 6.35 0.87
CA PHE A 183 1.10 7.68 0.84
C PHE A 183 0.17 8.69 0.12
N PHE A 184 -0.36 8.35 -1.05
CA PHE A 184 -1.24 9.23 -1.82
C PHE A 184 -2.60 9.43 -1.17
N VAL A 185 -3.20 8.42 -0.54
CA VAL A 185 -4.51 8.58 0.09
C VAL A 185 -4.45 9.43 1.37
N LYS A 186 -3.27 9.48 2.01
CA LYS A 186 -2.99 10.33 3.17
C LYS A 186 -2.57 11.76 2.77
N SER A 187 -1.81 11.91 1.68
CA SER A 187 -1.23 13.19 1.27
C SER A 187 -2.03 13.94 0.20
N ALA A 188 -2.72 13.20 -0.68
CA ALA A 188 -3.48 13.71 -1.82
C ALA A 188 -4.99 13.38 -1.66
N ASP A 189 -5.74 13.40 -2.77
CA ASP A 189 -7.16 13.04 -2.78
C ASP A 189 -7.37 11.62 -3.31
N ARG A 190 -8.26 10.86 -2.65
CA ARG A 190 -8.58 9.47 -3.04
C ARG A 190 -9.16 9.39 -4.45
N VAL A 191 -10.00 10.34 -4.84
CA VAL A 191 -10.62 10.35 -6.18
C VAL A 191 -9.55 10.60 -7.23
N GLU A 192 -8.64 11.55 -6.98
CA GLU A 192 -7.50 11.85 -7.85
C GLU A 192 -6.62 10.61 -8.05
N LEU A 193 -6.27 9.92 -6.95
CA LEU A 193 -5.49 8.68 -7.00
C LEU A 193 -6.17 7.61 -7.89
N MET A 194 -7.45 7.31 -7.63
CA MET A 194 -8.17 6.26 -8.37
C MET A 194 -8.42 6.62 -9.84
N ALA A 195 -8.69 7.90 -10.11
CA ALA A 195 -8.90 8.38 -11.48
C ALA A 195 -7.64 8.24 -12.33
N PHE A 196 -6.49 8.67 -11.83
CA PHE A 196 -5.23 8.55 -12.57
C PHE A 196 -4.70 7.12 -12.62
N LEU A 197 -4.87 6.33 -11.55
CA LEU A 197 -4.53 4.91 -11.56
C LEU A 197 -5.34 4.17 -12.63
N GLY A 198 -6.66 4.41 -12.69
CA GLY A 198 -7.52 3.89 -13.75
C GLY A 198 -7.09 4.36 -15.14
N LEU A 199 -6.84 5.65 -15.33
CA LEU A 199 -6.48 6.21 -16.63
C LEU A 199 -5.16 5.66 -17.17
N PHE A 200 -4.07 5.77 -16.39
CA PHE A 200 -2.76 5.31 -16.81
C PHE A 200 -2.71 3.78 -16.86
N GLY A 201 -3.36 3.10 -15.90
CA GLY A 201 -3.51 1.65 -15.92
C GLY A 201 -4.21 1.17 -17.19
N ALA A 202 -5.29 1.84 -17.63
CA ALA A 202 -5.99 1.50 -18.86
C ALA A 202 -5.13 1.70 -20.12
N ILE A 203 -4.34 2.77 -20.17
CA ILE A 203 -3.42 3.03 -21.30
C ILE A 203 -2.33 1.96 -21.37
N VAL A 204 -1.67 1.68 -20.24
CA VAL A 204 -0.58 0.69 -20.17
C VAL A 204 -1.11 -0.71 -20.50
N SER A 205 -2.24 -1.10 -19.90
CA SER A 205 -2.86 -2.39 -20.16
C SER A 205 -3.34 -2.53 -21.62
N ALA A 206 -3.87 -1.49 -22.25
CA ALA A 206 -4.23 -1.52 -23.68
C ALA A 206 -3.00 -1.77 -24.58
N CYS A 207 -1.88 -1.08 -24.30
CA CYS A 207 -0.62 -1.30 -25.00
C CYS A 207 -0.12 -2.74 -24.80
N GLN A 208 -0.13 -3.23 -23.57
CA GLN A 208 0.34 -4.57 -23.21
C GLN A 208 -0.52 -5.67 -23.83
N ILE A 209 -1.85 -5.52 -23.85
CA ILE A 209 -2.76 -6.45 -24.54
C ILE A 209 -2.43 -6.52 -26.04
N SER A 210 -2.22 -5.35 -26.65
CA SER A 210 -1.93 -5.26 -28.09
C SER A 210 -0.62 -5.98 -28.48
N ILE A 211 0.36 -6.00 -27.57
CA ILE A 211 1.68 -6.59 -27.79
C ILE A 211 1.71 -8.08 -27.40
N LEU A 212 1.19 -8.43 -26.21
CA LEU A 212 1.39 -9.75 -25.59
C LEU A 212 0.20 -10.71 -25.79
N GLU A 213 -1.03 -10.20 -25.87
CA GLU A 213 -2.24 -11.04 -25.76
C GLU A 213 -3.10 -11.05 -27.03
N ARG A 214 -2.71 -10.29 -28.06
CA ARG A 214 -3.50 -10.17 -29.30
C ARG A 214 -3.81 -11.51 -29.96
N ASN A 215 -2.87 -12.46 -29.94
CA ASN A 215 -3.07 -13.76 -30.56
C ASN A 215 -3.90 -14.69 -29.66
N GLU A 216 -3.69 -14.63 -28.35
CA GLU A 216 -4.47 -15.37 -27.35
C GLU A 216 -5.94 -14.92 -27.39
N LEU A 217 -6.23 -13.62 -27.42
CA LEU A 217 -7.59 -13.11 -27.51
C LEU A 217 -8.35 -13.56 -28.76
N LYS A 218 -7.63 -13.78 -29.86
CA LYS A 218 -8.21 -14.29 -31.11
C LYS A 218 -8.52 -15.78 -31.06
N SER A 219 -7.77 -16.55 -30.28
CA SER A 219 -7.98 -18.00 -30.14
C SER A 219 -9.04 -18.35 -29.10
N ILE A 220 -9.47 -17.39 -28.26
CA ILE A 220 -10.52 -17.62 -27.27
C ILE A 220 -11.87 -17.86 -27.96
N HIS A 221 -12.46 -19.01 -27.68
CA HIS A 221 -13.88 -19.26 -27.94
C HIS A 221 -14.72 -18.59 -26.86
N TRP A 222 -15.28 -17.43 -27.20
CA TRP A 222 -16.16 -16.65 -26.32
C TRP A 222 -17.46 -17.42 -26.04
N SER A 223 -17.47 -18.13 -24.90
CA SER A 223 -18.63 -18.81 -24.35
C SER A 223 -19.00 -18.21 -23.00
N ALA A 224 -20.21 -18.47 -22.50
CA ALA A 224 -20.63 -18.02 -21.17
C ALA A 224 -19.64 -18.47 -20.07
N GLY A 225 -19.04 -19.66 -20.23
CA GLY A 225 -18.04 -20.20 -19.30
C GLY A 225 -16.68 -19.48 -19.33
N ALA A 226 -16.36 -18.71 -20.37
CA ALA A 226 -15.19 -17.84 -20.43
C ALA A 226 -15.55 -16.41 -20.02
N THR A 227 -16.64 -15.86 -20.56
CA THR A 227 -17.07 -14.47 -20.30
C THR A 227 -17.42 -14.22 -18.84
N LEU A 228 -18.07 -15.16 -18.16
CA LEU A 228 -18.51 -14.96 -16.77
C LEU A 228 -17.33 -14.79 -15.79
N PRO A 229 -16.26 -15.62 -15.84
CA PRO A 229 -15.03 -15.35 -15.10
C PRO A 229 -14.37 -13.99 -15.42
N PHE A 230 -14.33 -13.56 -16.68
CA PHE A 230 -13.78 -12.24 -17.04
C PHE A 230 -14.57 -11.09 -16.38
N VAL A 231 -15.91 -11.13 -16.48
CA VAL A 231 -16.78 -10.10 -15.89
C VAL A 231 -16.72 -10.16 -14.37
N GLY A 232 -16.76 -11.36 -13.78
CA GLY A 232 -16.65 -11.57 -12.35
C GLY A 232 -15.33 -11.02 -11.79
N PHE A 233 -14.21 -11.32 -12.46
CA PHE A 233 -12.89 -10.77 -12.13
C PHE A 233 -12.90 -9.25 -12.17
N ALA A 234 -13.36 -8.65 -13.27
CA ALA A 234 -13.35 -7.20 -13.45
C ALA A 234 -14.20 -6.46 -12.41
N LEU A 235 -15.39 -6.98 -12.08
CA LEU A 235 -16.26 -6.40 -11.06
C LEU A 235 -15.67 -6.56 -9.66
N ALA A 236 -15.11 -7.73 -9.34
CA ALA A 236 -14.45 -7.96 -8.06
C ALA A 236 -13.24 -7.04 -7.88
N MET A 237 -12.41 -6.87 -8.92
CA MET A 237 -11.29 -5.93 -8.94
C MET A 237 -11.74 -4.48 -8.80
N PHE A 238 -12.79 -4.07 -9.52
CA PHE A 238 -13.32 -2.71 -9.41
C PHE A 238 -13.75 -2.37 -7.99
N LEU A 239 -14.46 -3.30 -7.33
CA LEU A 239 -14.84 -3.15 -5.92
C LEU A 239 -13.60 -3.15 -5.02
N PHE A 240 -12.66 -4.06 -5.25
CA PHE A 240 -11.43 -4.16 -4.46
C PHE A 240 -10.66 -2.84 -4.50
N TYR A 241 -10.37 -2.32 -5.69
CA TYR A 241 -9.66 -1.05 -5.90
C TYR A 241 -10.44 0.15 -5.34
N SER A 242 -11.77 0.12 -5.37
CA SER A 242 -12.58 1.20 -4.80
C SER A 242 -12.53 1.25 -3.26
N PHE A 243 -12.37 0.09 -2.61
CA PHE A 243 -12.40 -0.05 -1.16
C PHE A 243 -11.01 -0.12 -0.51
N VAL A 244 -9.96 -0.53 -1.22
CA VAL A 244 -8.58 -0.56 -0.73
C VAL A 244 -8.13 0.81 -0.19
N PRO A 245 -8.29 1.93 -0.92
CA PRO A 245 -7.90 3.25 -0.40
C PRO A 245 -8.65 3.66 0.86
N VAL A 246 -9.89 3.18 1.04
CA VAL A 246 -10.66 3.43 2.27
C VAL A 246 -10.00 2.72 3.44
N LEU A 247 -9.64 1.44 3.28
CA LEU A 247 -8.96 0.68 4.31
C LEU A 247 -7.54 1.23 4.57
N LEU A 248 -6.78 1.55 3.53
CA LEU A 248 -5.44 2.16 3.65
C LEU A 248 -5.48 3.47 4.43
N LYS A 249 -6.49 4.31 4.19
CA LYS A 249 -6.67 5.56 4.94
C LYS A 249 -7.00 5.33 6.42
N MET A 250 -7.73 4.25 6.73
CA MET A 250 -8.15 3.93 8.11
C MET A 250 -7.10 3.18 8.90
N SER A 251 -6.34 2.29 8.26
CA SER A 251 -5.54 1.25 8.93
C SER A 251 -4.16 1.00 8.32
N GLY A 252 -3.86 1.57 7.14
CA GLY A 252 -2.55 1.44 6.46
C GLY A 252 -2.36 0.14 5.67
N ALA A 253 -1.27 0.08 4.91
CA ALA A 253 -0.94 -1.03 4.00
C ALA A 253 -0.63 -2.32 4.73
N THR A 254 -0.05 -2.25 5.92
CA THR A 254 0.23 -3.44 6.71
C THR A 254 -1.07 -4.14 7.14
N MET A 255 -2.04 -3.40 7.68
CA MET A 255 -3.34 -3.97 8.07
C MET A 255 -4.15 -4.48 6.88
N LEU A 256 -4.08 -3.83 5.71
CA LEU A 256 -4.65 -4.34 4.47
C LEU A 256 -4.10 -5.74 4.18
N ASN A 257 -2.78 -5.89 4.11
CA ASN A 257 -2.16 -7.17 3.77
C ASN A 257 -2.46 -8.24 4.82
N LEU A 258 -2.47 -7.90 6.12
CA LEU A 258 -2.90 -8.81 7.18
C LEU A 258 -4.35 -9.30 7.03
N ALA A 259 -5.25 -8.43 6.54
CA ALA A 259 -6.63 -8.81 6.31
C ALA A 259 -6.79 -9.74 5.10
N LEU A 260 -5.90 -9.65 4.10
CA LEU A 260 -5.95 -10.50 2.91
C LEU A 260 -5.51 -11.95 3.19
N LEU A 261 -4.88 -12.29 4.31
CA LEU A 261 -4.47 -13.68 4.60
C LEU A 261 -5.65 -14.62 4.85
N THR A 262 -6.84 -14.09 5.15
CA THR A 262 -8.02 -14.95 5.16
C THR A 262 -8.37 -15.44 3.75
N SER A 263 -7.87 -14.80 2.69
CA SER A 263 -8.10 -15.23 1.31
C SER A 263 -7.36 -16.53 0.97
N ASP A 264 -6.17 -16.73 1.55
CA ASP A 264 -5.40 -17.98 1.46
C ASP A 264 -6.21 -19.17 2.01
N MET A 265 -6.95 -18.94 3.09
CA MET A 265 -7.84 -19.96 3.67
C MET A 265 -8.98 -20.33 2.75
N TRP A 266 -9.60 -19.34 2.12
CA TRP A 266 -10.61 -19.60 1.12
C TRP A 266 -10.05 -20.33 -0.11
N ALA A 267 -8.81 -20.04 -0.52
CA ALA A 267 -8.15 -20.76 -1.61
C ALA A 267 -7.98 -22.26 -1.33
N VAL A 268 -7.58 -22.62 -0.10
CA VAL A 268 -7.47 -24.03 0.29
C VAL A 268 -8.84 -24.71 0.23
N LEU A 269 -9.88 -24.06 0.75
CA LEU A 269 -11.25 -24.58 0.68
C LEU A 269 -11.72 -24.76 -0.76
N ILE A 270 -11.48 -23.78 -1.64
CA ILE A 270 -11.80 -23.86 -3.06
C ILE A 270 -11.05 -25.02 -3.72
N ARG A 271 -9.76 -25.18 -3.44
CA ARG A 271 -8.96 -26.27 -4.03
C ARG A 271 -9.49 -27.65 -3.64
N ILE A 272 -9.88 -27.83 -2.37
CA ILE A 272 -10.40 -29.10 -1.87
C ILE A 272 -11.84 -29.36 -2.35
N PHE A 273 -12.73 -28.37 -2.22
CA PHE A 273 -14.17 -28.56 -2.44
C PHE A 273 -14.62 -28.26 -3.87
N ALA A 274 -14.05 -27.27 -4.54
CA ALA A 274 -14.43 -26.90 -5.91
C ALA A 274 -13.61 -27.65 -6.96
N TYR A 275 -12.29 -27.80 -6.72
CA TYR A 275 -11.41 -28.48 -7.68
C TYR A 275 -11.18 -29.96 -7.37
N HIS A 276 -11.58 -30.43 -6.18
CA HIS A 276 -11.36 -31.82 -5.74
C HIS A 276 -9.90 -32.28 -5.84
N GLU A 277 -8.96 -31.35 -5.63
CA GLU A 277 -7.53 -31.62 -5.68
C GLU A 277 -6.95 -31.84 -4.29
N LYS A 278 -5.97 -32.75 -4.21
CA LYS A 278 -5.22 -32.96 -2.97
C LYS A 278 -4.25 -31.81 -2.76
N VAL A 279 -4.27 -31.24 -1.55
CA VAL A 279 -3.26 -30.29 -1.09
C VAL A 279 -2.12 -31.08 -0.47
N ASP A 280 -0.89 -30.82 -0.92
CA ASP A 280 0.29 -31.47 -0.33
C ASP A 280 0.45 -31.03 1.13
N TRP A 281 0.86 -31.96 1.99
CA TRP A 281 1.00 -31.74 3.43
C TRP A 281 1.92 -30.54 3.76
N MET A 282 2.90 -30.28 2.90
CA MET A 282 3.86 -29.18 3.04
C MET A 282 3.18 -27.80 3.01
N TYR A 283 2.09 -27.64 2.25
CA TYR A 283 1.31 -26.41 2.20
C TYR A 283 0.60 -26.11 3.53
N TYR A 284 0.17 -27.14 4.27
CA TYR A 284 -0.43 -26.95 5.60
C TYR A 284 0.62 -26.48 6.62
N VAL A 285 1.86 -26.97 6.53
CA VAL A 285 2.97 -26.52 7.37
C VAL A 285 3.34 -25.08 7.04
N ALA A 286 3.43 -24.73 5.75
CA ALA A 286 3.65 -23.35 5.32
C ALA A 286 2.56 -22.42 5.85
N PHE A 287 1.30 -22.83 5.74
CA PHE A 287 0.18 -22.06 6.25
C PHE A 287 0.25 -21.89 7.78
N ALA A 288 0.56 -22.95 8.52
CA ALA A 288 0.73 -22.86 9.98
C ALA A 288 1.88 -21.90 10.35
N ALA A 289 2.99 -21.94 9.63
CA ALA A 289 4.11 -21.01 9.84
C ALA A 289 3.70 -19.55 9.58
N VAL A 290 3.02 -19.27 8.47
CA VAL A 290 2.50 -17.93 8.16
C VAL A 290 1.50 -17.47 9.22
N ALA A 291 0.54 -18.33 9.60
CA ALA A 291 -0.44 -18.01 10.65
C ALA A 291 0.23 -17.71 12.01
N VAL A 292 1.24 -18.48 12.40
CA VAL A 292 2.02 -18.21 13.63
C VAL A 292 2.76 -16.88 13.51
N GLY A 293 3.41 -16.60 12.38
CA GLY A 293 4.05 -15.31 12.11
C GLY A 293 3.08 -14.14 12.28
N LEU A 294 1.86 -14.25 11.76
CA LEU A 294 0.81 -13.25 11.91
C LEU A 294 0.30 -13.09 13.35
N LEU A 295 0.17 -14.18 14.10
CA LEU A 295 -0.23 -14.12 15.51
C LEU A 295 0.84 -13.41 16.34
N VAL A 296 2.13 -13.68 16.08
CA VAL A 296 3.26 -12.99 16.71
C VAL A 296 3.28 -11.50 16.32
N TYR A 297 2.96 -11.18 15.06
CA TYR A 297 2.82 -9.81 14.58
C TYR A 297 1.71 -9.06 15.35
N SER A 298 0.48 -9.59 15.29
CA SER A 298 -0.74 -8.98 15.81
C SER A 298 -0.80 -8.97 17.35
N GLY A 299 -0.14 -9.93 17.98
CA GLY A 299 -0.16 -10.17 19.43
C GLY A 299 0.35 -9.03 20.31
N GLY A 300 0.88 -7.95 19.72
CA GLY A 300 1.18 -6.76 20.52
C GLY A 300 1.13 -5.44 19.79
N ASP A 301 0.27 -5.31 18.77
CA ASP A 301 -0.32 -3.99 18.50
C ASP A 301 -1.07 -3.46 19.75
N LYS A 302 -1.52 -4.37 20.63
CA LYS A 302 -2.06 -4.06 21.98
C LYS A 302 -1.02 -3.51 22.96
N VAL A 303 0.26 -3.79 22.75
CA VAL A 303 1.37 -3.26 23.55
C VAL A 303 1.84 -1.93 22.94
N ASP A 304 1.84 -1.84 21.61
CA ASP A 304 2.22 -0.66 20.83
C ASP A 304 1.33 0.57 21.07
N GLN A 305 0.02 0.41 21.24
CA GLN A 305 -0.86 1.53 21.63
C GLN A 305 -0.56 2.05 23.04
N ASN A 306 -0.33 1.15 24.00
CA ASN A 306 -0.07 1.54 25.39
C ASN A 306 1.30 2.23 25.54
N LEU A 307 2.34 1.76 24.85
CA LEU A 307 3.67 2.40 24.89
C LEU A 307 3.69 3.75 24.17
N ALA A 308 2.98 3.91 23.05
CA ALA A 308 2.91 5.19 22.35
C ALA A 308 2.09 6.24 23.13
N ASP A 309 1.04 5.82 23.83
CA ASP A 309 0.26 6.67 24.73
C ASP A 309 1.09 7.06 25.97
N GLU A 310 1.91 6.16 26.51
CA GLU A 310 2.86 6.44 27.60
C GLU A 310 3.96 7.42 27.18
N ASP A 311 4.62 7.22 26.02
CA ASP A 311 5.66 8.13 25.52
C ASP A 311 5.09 9.53 25.23
N THR A 312 3.86 9.60 24.71
CA THR A 312 3.18 10.88 24.43
C THR A 312 2.75 11.58 25.73
N ALA A 313 2.31 10.82 26.74
CA ALA A 313 1.98 11.35 28.06
C ALA A 313 3.24 11.81 28.82
N GLN A 314 4.36 11.09 28.67
CA GLN A 314 5.63 11.42 29.28
C GLN A 314 6.29 12.64 28.63
N SER A 315 6.23 12.77 27.30
CA SER A 315 6.67 13.97 26.58
C SER A 315 5.86 15.20 27.01
N LYS A 316 4.53 15.08 27.12
CA LYS A 316 3.68 16.19 27.58
C LYS A 316 3.97 16.60 29.03
N ARG A 317 4.24 15.63 29.93
CA ARG A 317 4.67 15.94 31.30
C ARG A 317 6.01 16.68 31.34
N PHE A 318 6.96 16.29 30.49
CA PHE A 318 8.27 16.92 30.41
C PHE A 318 8.18 18.37 29.90
N ASP A 319 7.30 18.62 28.92
CA ASP A 319 7.02 19.96 28.40
C ASP A 319 6.27 20.85 29.42
N GLU A 320 5.42 20.25 30.26
CA GLU A 320 4.66 20.94 31.31
C GLU A 320 5.52 21.27 32.54
N GLU A 321 6.45 20.38 32.93
CA GLU A 321 7.47 20.66 33.96
C GLU A 321 8.50 21.70 33.48
N ALA A 322 8.95 21.63 32.22
CA ALA A 322 9.85 22.63 31.64
C ALA A 322 9.18 24.03 31.49
N GLY A 323 7.85 24.08 31.40
CA GLY A 323 7.07 25.32 31.39
C GLY A 323 6.81 25.93 32.78
N LEU A 324 7.06 25.20 33.86
CA LEU A 324 6.81 25.63 35.25
C LEU A 324 8.06 26.19 35.96
N ASP A 325 9.26 26.04 35.39
CA ASP A 325 10.53 26.50 35.99
C ASP A 325 10.96 27.94 35.61
N HIS A 326 10.02 28.80 35.20
CA HIS A 326 10.24 30.25 35.11
C HIS A 326 9.15 31.06 35.84
N PRO A 327 9.37 31.43 37.11
CA PRO A 327 8.69 32.58 37.68
C PRO A 327 9.36 33.84 37.14
N ALA A 328 8.58 34.57 36.33
CA ALA A 328 8.85 35.95 35.97
C ALA A 328 9.02 36.81 37.24
N GLN A 329 10.18 37.47 37.37
CA GLN A 329 10.36 38.58 38.31
C GLN A 329 10.48 39.89 37.52
N LYS A 330 9.33 40.56 37.39
CA LYS A 330 9.07 41.96 37.04
C LYS A 330 7.96 42.39 38.01
N ASP A 331 7.96 43.48 38.77
CA ASP A 331 8.64 44.78 38.74
C ASP A 331 8.60 45.36 40.18
N ALA A 332 9.53 46.27 40.56
CA ALA A 332 9.25 47.44 41.42
C ALA A 332 10.47 48.39 41.60
N CYS A 333 10.37 49.54 40.94
CA CYS A 333 10.82 50.91 41.23
C CYS A 333 11.85 51.28 42.35
N GLU A 334 12.79 52.15 41.92
CA GLU A 334 13.26 53.44 42.52
C GLU A 334 14.31 53.55 43.66
N ASN A 335 15.44 54.18 43.28
CA ASN A 335 16.24 55.24 43.94
C ASN A 335 16.87 55.03 45.35
N PHE A 336 18.21 55.07 45.46
CA PHE A 336 19.04 56.29 45.73
C PHE A 336 20.47 55.92 46.26
N LYS A 337 21.47 56.77 45.94
CA LYS A 337 22.84 56.95 46.55
C LYS A 337 23.95 55.91 46.29
N THR A 338 25.25 56.23 46.14
CA THR A 338 26.08 57.41 45.78
C THR A 338 27.50 56.87 45.47
N GLU A 339 28.30 57.66 44.75
CA GLU A 339 29.78 57.77 44.82
C GLU A 339 30.71 56.69 44.22
N ASP A 340 31.28 57.10 43.07
CA ASP A 340 32.71 57.37 42.82
C ASP A 340 33.73 56.21 42.74
N SER A 341 34.26 55.97 41.53
CA SER A 341 35.69 56.10 41.19
C SER A 341 36.04 55.45 39.84
N ARG A 342 36.59 56.27 38.92
CA ARG A 342 37.70 56.04 37.95
C ARG A 342 37.88 54.61 37.36
N GLN A 343 38.08 54.38 36.06
CA GLN A 343 39.03 55.04 35.17
C GLN A 343 38.90 54.47 33.73
N ASN A 344 38.91 55.35 32.73
CA ASN A 344 39.45 55.25 31.37
C ASN A 344 39.53 53.88 30.66
N PHE A 345 38.88 53.77 29.49
CA PHE A 345 39.61 53.93 28.21
C PHE A 345 38.63 54.28 27.07
N ALA A 346 38.95 55.38 26.37
CA ALA A 346 38.42 55.78 25.07
C ALA A 346 38.73 54.69 24.02
N SER A 347 38.01 54.51 22.92
CA SER A 347 37.75 55.50 21.87
C SER A 347 36.62 54.95 20.97
N THR A 348 35.54 55.70 20.67
CA THR A 348 35.40 56.59 19.48
C THR A 348 35.31 55.77 18.19
N SER A 349 34.33 55.83 17.27
CA SER A 349 33.13 56.67 17.08
C SER A 349 32.53 56.35 15.68
N ILE A 350 31.18 56.48 15.55
CA ILE A 350 30.46 57.30 14.54
C ILE A 350 30.52 56.84 13.05
N THR A 351 29.50 56.81 12.19
CA THR A 351 28.06 57.22 12.09
C THR A 351 27.53 56.47 10.83
N GLU A 352 26.27 56.05 10.67
CA GLU A 352 25.08 56.88 10.28
C GLU A 352 25.36 57.75 9.01
N VAL A 353 24.48 58.02 8.03
CA VAL A 353 23.02 57.89 7.88
C VAL A 353 22.63 58.31 6.44
N ASN A 354 21.60 57.65 5.88
CA ASN A 354 20.49 58.20 5.06
C ASN A 354 20.61 58.91 3.68
N VAL A 355 19.58 58.57 2.87
CA VAL A 355 18.54 59.44 2.26
C VAL A 355 18.60 59.79 0.75
N THR A 356 17.66 59.13 0.04
CA THR A 356 16.67 59.59 -0.98
C THR A 356 17.06 60.40 -2.23
N ARG A 357 16.45 59.96 -3.35
CA ARG A 357 15.32 60.57 -4.11
C ARG A 357 15.61 60.90 -5.58
N THR A 358 14.55 60.67 -6.38
CA THR A 358 14.24 61.23 -7.73
C THR A 358 15.10 60.71 -8.88
N GLY A 359 14.60 60.40 -10.08
CA GLY A 359 13.29 60.52 -10.73
C GLY A 359 13.50 60.36 -12.24
N GLY A 360 12.45 60.03 -13.01
CA GLY A 360 12.40 60.34 -14.45
C GLY A 360 12.50 59.18 -15.45
N GLY A 361 11.33 58.77 -15.96
CA GLY A 361 10.95 58.46 -17.35
C GLY A 361 11.93 57.79 -18.34
N LYS A 362 11.46 56.73 -19.00
CA LYS A 362 10.90 56.77 -20.38
C LYS A 362 10.51 55.37 -20.87
N GLU A 363 9.41 55.33 -21.63
CA GLU A 363 8.95 54.24 -22.47
C GLU A 363 10.00 53.81 -23.51
N THR A 364 10.03 52.51 -23.84
CA THR A 364 10.06 52.05 -25.24
C THR A 364 9.50 50.62 -25.37
N GLU A 365 8.40 50.57 -26.09
CA GLU A 365 7.79 49.49 -26.85
C GLU A 365 8.80 48.68 -27.70
N TRP A 366 8.66 47.34 -27.79
CA TRP A 366 8.86 46.58 -29.03
C TRP A 366 8.05 45.27 -29.06
N ARG A 367 7.40 45.08 -30.21
CA ARG A 367 6.49 44.03 -30.67
C ARG A 367 7.19 42.70 -31.04
N LYS A 368 6.39 41.62 -30.93
CA LYS A 368 6.25 40.44 -31.81
C LYS A 368 7.49 39.62 -32.19
N SER A 369 7.45 38.33 -31.85
CA SER A 369 7.15 37.26 -32.83
C SER A 369 6.53 36.06 -32.12
#